data_AF-A0A1V4LW15-F1
#
_entry.id   AF-A0A1V4LW15-F1
#
_cell.length_a   1.000
_cell.length_b   1.000
_cell.length_c   1.000
_cell.angle_alpha   90.00
_cell.angle_beta   90.00
_cell.angle_gamma   90.00
#
_symmetry.space_group_name_H-M   'P 1'
#
loop_
_entity.id
_entity.type
_entity.pdbx_description
1 polymer ?
#
loop_
_entity_poly.entity_id
_entity_poly.type
_entity_poly.pdbx_seq_one_letter_code
_entity_poly.pdbx_strand_id
1 'polypeptide(L)'
;MHLFCGLRVSKWFDKISLNSLKSAALELSEQQRGLDLWIDLKSMRAAAFALHVPNAATPPTAPMPSAEDQAKSALLDAHISSMAYFELYKFMSLLVQQNSNNASEILASIDIKLQTSKAKHHSFLIHHNNFTASSLTVIKGGKDGG
;
A
#
# COMPACT_ATOMS: atom_id res chain seq x y z
N MET A 1 -32.90 18.49 -22.53
CA MET A 1 -33.45 18.71 -21.18
C MET A 1 -32.47 18.10 -20.19
N HIS A 2 -31.69 18.91 -19.45
CA HIS A 2 -30.63 18.39 -18.57
C HIS A 2 -31.24 17.81 -17.28
N LEU A 3 -31.13 16.49 -17.11
CA LEU A 3 -31.55 15.80 -15.89
C LEU A 3 -30.54 16.10 -14.76
N PHE A 4 -30.92 16.96 -13.82
CA PHE A 4 -30.15 17.21 -12.59
C PHE A 4 -30.21 15.95 -11.69
N CYS A 5 -29.04 15.49 -11.22
CA CYS A 5 -28.86 14.30 -10.36
C CYS A 5 -29.64 13.05 -10.82
N GLY A 6 -29.30 12.51 -11.99
CA GLY A 6 -29.89 11.27 -12.52
C GLY A 6 -29.39 9.96 -11.88
N LEU A 7 -28.37 10.01 -11.02
CA LEU A 7 -27.80 8.84 -10.36
C LEU A 7 -28.65 8.46 -9.13
N ARG A 8 -29.57 7.51 -9.31
CA ARG A 8 -30.25 6.83 -8.19
C ARG A 8 -29.61 5.47 -7.98
N VAL A 9 -28.98 5.27 -6.83
CA VAL A 9 -28.45 3.96 -6.42
C VAL A 9 -29.32 3.46 -5.28
N SER A 10 -30.08 2.40 -5.52
CA SER A 10 -31.01 1.84 -4.54
C SER A 10 -30.29 1.51 -3.23
N LYS A 11 -30.83 1.98 -2.10
CA LYS A 11 -30.28 1.94 -0.72
C LYS A 11 -29.18 2.94 -0.37
N TRP A 12 -28.61 3.67 -1.31
CA TRP A 12 -27.44 4.55 -1.06
C TRP A 12 -27.70 6.01 -1.45
N PHE A 13 -28.40 6.25 -2.56
CA PHE A 13 -28.69 7.59 -3.05
C PHE A 13 -30.08 7.66 -3.65
N ASP A 14 -30.94 8.49 -3.05
CA ASP A 14 -32.23 8.86 -3.61
C ASP A 14 -32.13 10.13 -4.46
N LYS A 15 -33.03 10.23 -5.44
CA LYS A 15 -33.04 11.34 -6.37
C LYS A 15 -33.49 12.61 -5.65
N ILE A 16 -32.59 13.59 -5.54
CA ILE A 16 -32.88 14.89 -4.94
C ILE A 16 -33.26 15.93 -6.01
N SER A 17 -34.21 16.81 -5.70
CA SER A 17 -34.56 17.93 -6.57
C SER A 17 -33.61 19.11 -6.35
N LEU A 18 -33.38 19.91 -7.39
CA LEU A 18 -32.57 21.13 -7.31
C LEU A 18 -33.08 22.09 -6.23
N ASN A 19 -34.41 22.18 -6.08
CA ASN A 19 -35.04 23.08 -5.11
C ASN A 19 -34.81 22.58 -3.68
N SER A 20 -34.89 21.27 -3.44
CA SER A 20 -34.55 20.67 -2.14
C SER A 20 -33.09 20.93 -1.76
N LEU A 21 -32.16 20.84 -2.72
CA LEU A 21 -30.75 21.15 -2.48
C LEU A 21 -30.54 22.64 -2.18
N LYS A 22 -31.21 23.54 -2.93
CA LYS A 22 -31.15 24.98 -2.67
C LYS A 22 -31.66 25.35 -1.28
N SER A 23 -32.77 24.75 -0.85
CA SER A 23 -33.31 24.96 0.50
C SER A 23 -32.35 24.47 1.59
N ALA A 24 -31.77 23.27 1.44
CA ALA A 24 -30.80 22.74 2.40
C ALA A 24 -29.51 23.60 2.46
N ALA A 25 -29.05 24.11 1.31
CA ALA A 25 -27.89 24.99 1.25
C ALA A 25 -28.15 26.38 1.88
N LEU A 26 -29.39 26.87 1.85
CA LEU A 26 -29.79 28.10 2.53
C LEU A 26 -29.82 27.92 4.05
N GLU A 27 -30.33 26.79 4.55
CA GLU A 27 -30.31 26.44 5.97
C GLU A 27 -28.89 26.30 6.54
N LEU A 28 -27.94 25.79 5.75
CA LEU A 28 -26.53 25.74 6.15
C LEU A 28 -25.87 27.13 6.30
N SER A 29 -26.44 28.19 5.71
CA SER A 29 -25.78 29.50 5.63
C SER A 29 -25.91 30.34 6.90
N GLU A 30 -26.86 30.03 7.79
CA GLU A 30 -27.16 30.90 8.96
C GLU A 30 -26.67 30.36 10.31
N GLN A 31 -26.37 29.06 10.47
CA GLN A 31 -26.11 28.48 11.80
C GLN A 31 -24.64 28.37 12.24
N GLN A 32 -23.64 28.62 11.38
CA GLN A 32 -22.22 28.43 11.76
C GLN A 32 -21.30 29.59 11.33
N ARG A 33 -21.76 30.84 11.48
CA ARG A 33 -20.88 32.03 11.43
C ARG A 33 -20.31 32.39 12.80
N GLY A 34 -19.77 31.42 13.51
CA GLY A 34 -19.16 31.64 14.82
C GLY A 34 -18.25 30.49 15.20
N LEU A 35 -16.94 30.72 15.09
CA LEU A 35 -15.81 29.83 15.36
C LEU A 35 -15.43 28.83 14.26
N ASP A 36 -14.14 28.93 13.95
CA ASP A 36 -13.31 28.22 12.98
C ASP A 36 -13.92 26.93 12.43
N LEU A 37 -14.63 27.05 11.30
CA LEU A 37 -15.24 25.95 10.52
C LEU A 37 -14.29 24.75 10.34
N TRP A 38 -12.99 25.01 10.37
CA TRP A 38 -11.95 23.99 10.32
C TRP A 38 -11.94 23.05 11.53
N ILE A 39 -12.23 23.57 12.73
CA ILE A 39 -12.34 22.79 13.96
C ILE A 39 -13.58 21.90 13.88
N ASP A 40 -14.69 22.42 13.38
CA ASP A 40 -15.93 21.64 13.18
C ASP A 40 -15.74 20.56 12.10
N LEU A 41 -15.04 20.87 11.01
CA LEU A 41 -14.69 19.89 9.98
C LEU A 41 -13.80 18.78 10.54
N LYS A 42 -12.83 19.12 11.39
CA LYS A 42 -11.97 18.15 12.07
C LYS A 42 -12.77 17.28 13.05
N SER A 43 -13.70 17.87 13.80
CA SER A 43 -14.51 17.13 14.77
C SER A 43 -15.48 16.16 14.08
N MET A 44 -16.17 16.62 13.03
CA MET A 44 -17.04 15.77 12.22
C MET A 44 -16.27 14.64 11.54
N ARG A 45 -15.08 14.92 11.02
CA ARG A 45 -14.20 13.88 10.45
C ARG A 45 -13.79 12.85 11.50
N ALA A 46 -13.41 13.29 12.70
CA ALA A 46 -13.01 12.40 13.79
C ALA A 46 -14.19 11.51 14.26
N ALA A 47 -15.39 12.09 14.37
CA ALA A 47 -16.61 11.36 14.73
C ALA A 47 -17.00 10.32 13.67
N ALA A 48 -16.96 10.69 12.38
CA ALA A 48 -17.23 9.77 11.28
C ALA A 48 -16.18 8.65 11.21
N PHE A 49 -14.91 8.97 11.46
CA PHE A 49 -13.84 7.98 11.52
C PHE A 49 -14.07 7.00 12.68
N ALA A 50 -14.41 7.48 13.88
CA ALA A 50 -14.68 6.63 15.03
C ALA A 50 -15.86 5.66 14.82
N LEU A 51 -16.87 6.03 14.02
CA LEU A 51 -17.99 5.14 13.66
C LEU A 51 -17.60 4.04 12.66
N HIS A 52 -16.57 4.27 11.85
CA HIS A 52 -16.15 3.37 10.77
C HIS A 52 -14.84 2.63 11.06
N VAL A 53 -14.13 2.99 12.12
CA VAL A 53 -13.04 2.18 12.65
C VAL A 53 -13.67 0.94 13.28
N PRO A 54 -13.40 -0.28 12.77
CA PRO A 54 -13.75 -1.48 13.50
C PRO A 54 -13.16 -1.34 14.90
N ASN A 55 -13.94 -1.67 15.93
CA ASN A 55 -13.48 -1.69 17.31
C ASN A 55 -12.44 -2.82 17.49
N ALA A 56 -11.31 -2.70 16.79
CA ALA A 56 -10.11 -3.45 17.03
C ALA A 56 -9.53 -2.78 18.26
N ALA A 57 -9.72 -3.42 19.41
CA ALA A 57 -8.93 -3.14 20.58
C ALA A 57 -7.48 -2.94 20.12
N THR A 58 -6.99 -1.71 20.16
CA THR A 58 -5.60 -1.41 19.84
C THR A 58 -4.77 -2.32 20.72
N PRO A 59 -4.06 -3.32 20.17
CA PRO A 59 -3.15 -4.09 20.99
C PRO A 59 -2.18 -3.09 21.63
N PRO A 60 -1.76 -3.31 22.89
CA PRO A 60 -0.84 -2.41 23.55
C PRO A 60 0.35 -2.19 22.62
N THR A 61 0.52 -0.94 22.19
CA THR A 61 1.62 -0.55 21.32
C THR A 61 2.88 -0.93 22.07
N ALA A 62 3.60 -1.95 21.57
CA ALA A 62 4.87 -2.33 22.15
C ALA A 62 5.73 -1.05 22.23
N PRO A 63 6.42 -0.79 23.36
CA PRO A 63 7.24 0.40 23.48
C PRO A 63 8.22 0.42 22.31
N MET A 64 8.26 1.54 21.59
CA MET A 64 9.20 1.67 20.48
C MET A 64 10.62 1.47 21.02
N PRO A 65 11.45 0.66 20.33
CA PRO A 65 12.83 0.44 20.74
C PRO A 65 13.59 1.77 20.79
N SER A 66 14.63 1.84 21.62
CA SER A 66 15.45 3.05 21.74
C SER A 66 16.08 3.43 20.39
N ALA A 67 16.44 4.70 20.21
CA ALA A 67 17.10 5.14 18.97
C ALA A 67 18.42 4.38 18.71
N GLU A 68 19.12 3.97 19.78
CA GLU A 68 20.33 3.17 19.69
C GLU A 68 20.04 1.74 19.19
N ASP A 69 18.97 1.12 19.68
CA ASP A 69 18.55 -0.21 19.25
C ASP A 69 18.05 -0.20 17.80
N GLN A 70 17.36 0.87 17.39
CA GLN A 70 16.96 1.07 16.00
C GLN A 70 18.17 1.22 15.07
N ALA A 71 19.18 2.00 15.46
CA ALA A 71 20.41 2.16 14.69
C ALA A 71 21.18 0.84 14.55
N LYS A 72 21.27 0.06 15.65
CA LYS A 72 21.88 -1.29 15.63
C LYS A 72 21.12 -2.24 14.70
N SER A 73 19.79 -2.25 14.76
CA SER A 73 18.96 -3.07 13.87
C SER A 73 19.16 -2.67 12.41
N ALA A 74 19.12 -1.36 12.11
CA ALA A 74 19.31 -0.87 10.74
C ALA A 74 20.69 -1.23 10.18
N LEU A 75 21.74 -1.19 11.01
CA LEU A 75 23.09 -1.60 10.61
C LEU A 75 23.15 -3.09 10.29
N LEU A 76 22.52 -3.93 11.13
CA LEU A 76 22.43 -5.37 10.88
C LEU A 76 21.69 -5.66 9.57
N ASP A 77 20.53 -5.02 9.35
CA ASP A 77 19.73 -5.17 8.14
C ASP A 77 20.52 -4.75 6.89
N ALA A 78 21.24 -3.62 6.96
CA ALA A 78 22.10 -3.15 5.89
C ALA A 78 23.25 -4.12 5.59
N HIS A 79 23.87 -4.69 6.65
CA HIS A 79 24.95 -5.66 6.51
C HIS A 79 24.46 -6.95 5.82
N ILE A 80 23.32 -7.48 6.26
CA ILE A 80 22.73 -8.70 5.69
C ILE A 80 22.30 -8.48 4.23
N SER A 81 21.70 -7.32 3.93
CA SER A 81 21.34 -6.94 2.56
C SER A 81 22.57 -6.86 1.66
N SER A 82 23.66 -6.29 2.18
CA SER A 82 24.94 -6.22 1.46
C SER A 82 25.50 -7.63 1.19
N MET A 83 25.45 -8.53 2.17
CA MET A 83 25.90 -9.92 2.00
C MET A 83 25.05 -10.69 0.97
N ALA A 84 23.73 -10.52 0.99
CA ALA A 84 22.84 -11.12 0.00
C ALA A 84 23.17 -10.62 -1.42
N TYR A 85 23.42 -9.32 -1.57
CA TYR A 85 23.83 -8.73 -2.84
C TYR A 85 25.16 -9.32 -3.34
N PHE A 86 26.19 -9.37 -2.49
CA PHE A 86 27.49 -9.94 -2.85
C PHE A 86 27.38 -11.42 -3.27
N GLU A 87 26.53 -12.18 -2.60
CA GLU A 87 26.29 -13.58 -2.92
C GLU A 87 25.67 -13.76 -4.31
N LEU A 88 24.68 -12.93 -4.65
CA LEU A 88 24.06 -12.92 -5.98
C LEU A 88 25.04 -12.45 -7.05
N TYR A 89 25.81 -11.40 -6.78
CA TYR A 89 26.83 -10.90 -7.71
C TYR A 89 27.88 -11.97 -8.02
N LYS A 90 28.39 -12.67 -7.00
CA LYS A 90 29.37 -13.75 -7.17
C LYS A 90 28.78 -14.90 -7.99
N PHE A 91 27.52 -15.26 -7.74
CA PHE A 91 26.83 -16.28 -8.53
C PHE A 91 26.69 -15.89 -10.00
N MET A 92 26.27 -14.65 -10.28
CA MET A 92 26.17 -14.15 -11.67
C MET A 92 27.53 -14.14 -12.37
N SER A 93 28.60 -13.77 -11.64
CA SER A 93 29.97 -13.81 -12.17
C SER A 93 30.38 -15.24 -12.54
N LEU A 94 30.04 -16.23 -11.70
CA LEU A 94 30.32 -17.64 -11.98
C LEU A 94 29.51 -18.17 -13.17
N LEU A 95 28.24 -17.78 -13.30
CA LEU A 95 27.41 -18.16 -14.44
C LEU A 95 27.99 -17.65 -15.76
N VAL A 96 28.46 -16.40 -15.78
CA VAL A 96 29.11 -15.82 -16.98
C VAL A 96 30.42 -16.55 -17.29
N GLN A 97 31.22 -16.90 -16.28
CA GLN A 97 32.47 -17.63 -16.47
C GLN A 97 32.27 -19.08 -16.94
N GLN A 98 31.18 -19.74 -16.56
CA GLN A 98 30.91 -21.13 -16.93
C GLN A 98 30.65 -21.32 -18.43
N ASN A 99 30.33 -20.25 -19.18
CA ASN A 99 30.20 -20.27 -20.63
C ASN A 99 29.31 -21.43 -21.15
N SER A 100 28.27 -21.78 -20.38
CA SER A 100 27.38 -22.88 -20.73
C SER A 100 26.46 -22.46 -21.86
N ASN A 101 26.34 -23.30 -22.89
CA ASN A 101 25.45 -23.06 -24.03
C ASN A 101 24.05 -23.67 -23.81
N ASN A 102 23.81 -24.31 -22.65
CA ASN A 102 22.55 -24.96 -22.35
C ASN A 102 21.68 -24.06 -21.46
N ALA A 103 20.73 -23.37 -22.09
CA ALA A 103 19.81 -22.46 -21.41
C ALA A 103 19.02 -23.13 -20.26
N SER A 104 18.65 -24.41 -20.41
CA SER A 104 17.89 -25.13 -19.39
C SER A 104 18.68 -25.35 -18.10
N GLU A 105 19.98 -25.63 -18.21
CA GLU A 105 20.87 -25.80 -17.05
C GLU A 105 21.13 -24.48 -16.33
N ILE A 106 21.26 -23.38 -17.08
CA ILE A 106 21.39 -22.03 -16.53
C ILE A 106 20.13 -21.67 -15.74
N LEU A 107 18.95 -21.87 -16.33
CA LEU A 107 17.69 -21.57 -15.67
C LEU A 107 17.48 -22.42 -14.40
N ALA A 108 17.81 -23.71 -14.44
CA ALA A 108 17.76 -24.57 -13.26
C ALA A 108 18.72 -24.10 -12.15
N SER A 109 19.94 -23.69 -12.52
CA SER A 109 20.93 -23.16 -11.57
C SER A 109 20.47 -21.85 -10.93
N ILE A 110 19.85 -20.96 -11.72
CA ILE A 110 19.27 -19.72 -11.22
C ILE A 110 18.13 -20.00 -10.24
N ASP A 111 17.22 -20.92 -10.57
CA ASP A 111 16.09 -21.26 -9.70
C ASP A 111 16.58 -21.84 -8.37
N ILE A 112 17.52 -22.80 -8.40
CA ILE A 112 18.14 -23.37 -7.20
C ILE A 112 18.79 -22.26 -6.34
N LYS A 113 19.49 -21.31 -6.97
CA LYS A 113 20.13 -20.20 -6.24
C LYS A 113 19.11 -19.29 -5.59
N LEU A 114 18.02 -18.96 -6.30
CA LEU A 114 16.93 -18.13 -5.78
C LEU A 114 16.24 -18.81 -4.59
N GLN A 115 15.94 -20.11 -4.68
CA GLN A 115 15.33 -20.85 -3.57
C GLN A 115 16.26 -20.89 -2.34
N THR A 116 17.54 -21.17 -2.56
CA THR A 116 18.54 -21.20 -1.48
C THR A 116 18.70 -19.83 -0.83
N SER A 117 18.78 -18.76 -1.64
CA SER A 117 18.91 -17.38 -1.15
C SER A 117 17.66 -16.93 -0.38
N LYS A 118 16.46 -17.25 -0.89
CA LYS A 118 15.19 -17.00 -0.19
C LYS A 118 15.13 -17.70 1.15
N ALA A 119 15.53 -18.97 1.23
CA ALA A 119 15.56 -19.72 2.47
C ALA A 119 16.57 -19.11 3.47
N LYS A 120 17.77 -18.75 3.00
CA LYS A 120 18.84 -18.17 3.83
C LYS A 120 18.49 -16.80 4.41
N HIS A 121 17.75 -15.98 3.66
CA HIS A 121 17.38 -14.63 4.06
C HIS A 121 15.90 -14.50 4.46
N HIS A 122 15.19 -15.62 4.64
CA HIS A 122 13.75 -15.64 4.91
C HIS A 122 13.38 -14.80 6.14
N SER A 123 14.17 -14.88 7.22
CA SER A 123 13.96 -14.11 8.45
C SER A 123 13.98 -12.59 8.23
N PHE A 124 14.69 -12.10 7.21
CA PHE A 124 14.80 -10.67 6.90
C PHE A 124 13.80 -10.22 5.84
N LEU A 125 13.27 -11.14 5.03
CA LEU A 125 12.17 -10.87 4.09
C LEU A 125 10.85 -10.59 4.82
N ILE A 126 10.66 -11.15 6.03
CA ILE A 126 9.39 -11.09 6.78
C ILE A 126 9.07 -9.68 7.31
N HIS A 127 10.06 -8.79 7.47
CA HIS A 127 9.78 -7.40 7.88
C HIS A 127 9.11 -6.55 6.78
N HIS A 128 9.06 -7.04 5.54
CA HIS A 128 8.40 -6.38 4.41
C HIS A 128 7.05 -7.01 3.98
N ASN A 129 6.53 -8.00 4.71
CA ASN A 129 5.24 -8.63 4.40
C ASN A 129 4.00 -7.75 4.67
N ASN A 130 4.19 -6.50 5.15
CA ASN A 130 3.09 -5.55 5.32
C ASN A 130 2.72 -4.77 4.05
N PHE A 131 3.45 -4.94 2.95
CA PHE A 131 2.96 -4.51 1.64
C PHE A 131 2.41 -5.71 0.90
N THR A 132 1.17 -6.08 1.21
CA THR A 132 0.31 -6.65 0.18
C THR A 132 0.25 -5.61 -0.93
N ALA A 133 0.99 -5.85 -2.01
CA ALA A 133 0.85 -5.08 -3.25
C ALA A 133 -0.57 -5.34 -3.77
N SER A 134 -1.52 -4.58 -3.24
CA SER A 134 -2.88 -4.52 -3.72
C SER A 134 -2.79 -3.94 -5.13
N SER A 135 -3.03 -4.82 -6.11
CA SER A 135 -3.15 -4.56 -7.54
C SER A 135 -1.98 -3.81 -8.21
N LEU A 136 -0.94 -4.54 -8.60
CA LEU A 136 -0.14 -4.16 -9.77
C LEU A 136 -0.59 -5.04 -10.94
N THR A 137 -1.69 -4.66 -11.57
CA THR A 137 -2.16 -5.27 -12.83
C THR A 137 -1.26 -4.77 -13.96
N VAL A 138 -0.45 -5.67 -14.50
CA VAL A 138 0.30 -5.41 -15.74
C VAL A 138 -0.71 -5.30 -16.88
N ILE A 139 -1.01 -4.08 -17.31
CA ILE A 139 -1.77 -3.83 -18.53
C ILE A 139 -0.84 -4.18 -19.70
N LYS A 140 -1.08 -5.31 -20.38
CA LYS A 140 -0.47 -5.59 -21.68
C LYS A 140 -1.06 -4.62 -22.71
N GLY A 141 -0.38 -3.49 -22.93
CA GLY A 141 -0.68 -2.59 -24.03
C GLY A 141 -0.10 -3.12 -25.34
N GLY A 142 -0.92 -3.81 -26.13
CA GLY A 142 -0.70 -4.06 -27.55
C GLY A 142 -1.85 -3.42 -28.31
N LYS A 143 -1.56 -2.55 -29.28
CA LYS A 143 -2.54 -2.03 -30.23
C LYS A 143 -2.94 -3.20 -31.13
N ASP A 144 -4.02 -3.87 -30.81
CA ASP A 144 -4.67 -4.78 -31.76
C ASP A 144 -5.13 -3.93 -32.94
N GLY A 145 -4.48 -4.14 -34.08
CA GLY A 145 -4.89 -3.58 -35.36
C GLY A 145 -6.20 -4.22 -35.78
N GLY A 146 -7.20 -3.38 -36.01
CA GLY A 146 -8.48 -3.66 -36.64
C GLY A 146 -9.09 -2.36 -37.09
#